data_AF-A0A958K546-F1
#
_entry.id   AF-A0A958K546-F1
#
_cell.length_a   1.000
_cell.length_b   1.000
_cell.length_c   1.000
_cell.angle_alpha   90.00
_cell.angle_beta   90.00
_cell.angle_gamma   90.00
#
_symmetry.space_group_name_H-M   'P 1'
#
loop_
_entity.id
_entity.type
_entity.pdbx_description
1 polymer ?
#
loop_
_entity_poly.entity_id
_entity_poly.type
_entity_poly.pdbx_seq_one_letter_code
_entity_poly.pdbx_strand_id
1 'polypeptide(L)'
;MGASFFVGLIAIPLIRGLGRLFGLYCIVNECEAVVFVVFGRVLGSIDDAGIRFPVLRFGPRALLIPFVGKRYVVSTRLRQNYLRSQMVNSEEGTPMGV
;
A
#
# COMPACT_ATOMS: atom_id res chain seq x y z
N MET A 1 32.94 9.53 24.20
CA MET A 1 31.95 8.77 23.40
C MET A 1 31.83 7.39 24.03
N GLY A 2 30.78 7.16 24.84
CA GLY A 2 30.65 5.99 25.71
C GLY A 2 29.81 4.86 25.09
N ALA A 3 29.69 3.75 25.83
CA ALA A 3 28.93 2.55 25.45
C ALA A 3 27.53 2.83 24.87
N SER A 4 26.86 3.90 25.32
CA SER A 4 25.55 4.34 24.81
C SER A 4 25.52 4.58 23.29
N PHE A 5 26.62 5.04 22.69
CA PHE A 5 26.71 5.25 21.24
C PHE A 5 26.65 3.91 20.49
N PHE A 6 27.41 2.92 20.94
CA PHE A 6 27.43 1.58 20.35
C PHE A 6 26.11 0.83 20.59
N VAL A 7 25.50 1.00 21.76
CA VAL A 7 24.15 0.46 22.04
C VAL A 7 23.13 1.07 21.08
N GLY A 8 23.13 2.40 20.88
CA GLY A 8 22.24 3.05 19.91
C GLY A 8 22.46 2.57 18.47
N LEU A 9 23.73 2.42 18.06
CA LEU A 9 24.11 1.94 16.73
C LEU A 9 23.53 0.55 16.41
N ILE A 10 23.47 -0.34 17.41
CA ILE A 10 22.95 -1.71 17.26
C ILE A 10 21.43 -1.74 17.48
N ALA A 11 20.92 -1.04 18.49
CA ALA A 11 19.51 -1.08 18.87
C ALA A 11 18.58 -0.47 17.82
N ILE A 12 18.95 0.65 17.20
CA ILE A 12 18.12 1.34 16.20
C ILE A 12 17.82 0.44 14.98
N PRO A 13 18.81 -0.16 14.29
CA PRO A 13 18.52 -1.04 13.17
C PRO A 13 17.81 -2.32 13.62
N LEU A 14 18.09 -2.82 14.83
CA LEU A 14 17.40 -3.98 15.39
C LEU A 14 15.90 -3.70 15.57
N ILE A 15 15.54 -2.58 16.21
CA ILE A 15 14.13 -2.19 16.42
C ILE A 15 13.42 -1.98 15.08
N ARG A 16 14.06 -1.31 14.11
CA ARG A 16 13.49 -1.16 12.76
C ARG A 16 13.35 -2.49 12.04
N GLY A 17 14.31 -3.40 12.21
CA GLY A 17 14.30 -4.75 11.67
C GLY A 17 13.13 -5.56 12.22
N LEU A 18 12.98 -5.63 13.54
CA LEU A 18 11.84 -6.30 14.18
C LEU A 18 10.50 -5.66 13.77
N GLY A 19 10.41 -4.34 13.72
CA GLY A 19 9.20 -3.64 13.29
C GLY A 19 8.76 -4.01 11.88
N ARG A 20 9.71 -4.23 10.97
CA ARG A 20 9.44 -4.73 9.60
C ARG A 20 9.15 -6.22 9.56
N LEU A 21 9.90 -7.02 10.33
CA LEU A 21 9.77 -8.48 10.37
C LEU A 21 8.37 -8.90 10.83
N PHE A 22 7.84 -8.23 11.85
CA PHE A 22 6.49 -8.48 12.36
C PHE A 22 5.39 -7.67 11.65
N GLY A 23 5.75 -6.84 10.66
CA GLY A 23 4.79 -6.00 9.94
C GLY A 23 4.03 -5.03 10.86
N LEU A 24 4.66 -4.57 11.96
CA LEU A 24 4.01 -3.71 12.96
C LEU A 24 3.51 -2.42 12.35
N TYR A 25 4.27 -1.86 11.41
CA TYR A 25 3.91 -0.65 10.69
C TYR A 25 4.04 -0.84 9.19
N CYS A 26 3.20 -0.13 8.45
CA CYS A 26 3.31 0.04 7.01
C CYS A 26 3.34 1.53 6.67
N ILE A 27 4.09 1.87 5.64
CA ILE A 27 4.09 3.22 5.07
C ILE A 27 3.18 3.15 3.84
N VAL A 28 2.18 4.03 3.80
CA VAL A 28 1.29 4.25 2.66
C VAL A 28 1.66 5.60 2.07
N ASN A 29 2.06 5.65 0.80
CA ASN A 29 2.36 6.92 0.15
C ASN A 29 1.09 7.59 -0.36
N GLU A 30 1.22 8.86 -0.75
CA GLU A 30 0.13 9.60 -1.36
C GLU A 30 -0.35 8.93 -2.66
N CYS A 31 -1.67 8.88 -2.84
CA CYS A 31 -2.33 8.20 -3.96
C CYS A 31 -1.91 6.72 -4.12
N GLU A 32 -1.68 6.04 -3.00
CA GLU A 32 -1.50 4.59 -2.93
C GLU A 32 -2.46 3.99 -1.91
N ALA A 33 -2.91 2.77 -2.16
CA ALA A 33 -3.60 1.94 -1.20
C ALA A 33 -2.83 0.64 -1.01
N VAL A 34 -2.70 0.20 0.23
CA VAL A 34 -2.04 -1.04 0.59
C VAL A 34 -3.09 -2.08 0.93
N VAL A 35 -3.12 -3.17 0.17
CA VAL A 35 -4.05 -4.29 0.37
C VAL A 35 -3.30 -5.46 1.00
N PHE A 36 -3.86 -6.00 2.08
CA PHE A 36 -3.30 -7.12 2.80
C PHE A 36 -4.09 -8.39 2.53
N VAL A 37 -3.39 -9.46 2.16
CA VAL A 37 -3.97 -10.77 1.85
C VAL A 37 -3.30 -11.80 2.73
N VAL A 38 -4.09 -12.66 3.38
CA VAL A 38 -3.60 -13.76 4.21
C VAL A 38 -4.36 -15.02 3.81
N PHE A 39 -3.65 -16.13 3.55
CA PHE A 39 -4.25 -17.40 3.07
C PHE A 39 -5.18 -17.23 1.85
N GLY A 40 -4.80 -16.37 0.90
CA GLY A 40 -5.58 -16.12 -0.32
C GLY A 40 -6.86 -15.31 -0.11
N ARG A 41 -7.16 -14.83 1.12
CA ARG A 41 -8.29 -13.95 1.41
C ARG A 41 -7.82 -12.54 1.72
N VAL A 42 -8.58 -11.55 1.25
CA VAL A 42 -8.33 -10.14 1.55
C VAL A 42 -8.66 -9.89 3.02
N LEU A 43 -7.66 -9.48 3.80
CA LEU A 43 -7.82 -9.07 5.19
C LEU A 43 -8.40 -7.65 5.27
N GLY A 44 -7.98 -6.78 4.35
CA GLY A 44 -8.46 -5.41 4.23
C GLY A 44 -7.47 -4.52 3.47
N SER A 45 -7.82 -3.25 3.33
CA SER A 45 -7.00 -2.22 2.70
C SER A 45 -6.78 -1.01 3.61
N ILE A 46 -5.65 -0.32 3.42
CA ILE A 46 -5.33 0.96 4.04
C ILE A 46 -4.97 1.94 2.93
N ASP A 47 -5.79 2.97 2.77
CA ASP A 47 -5.68 4.06 1.80
C ASP A 47 -5.24 5.38 2.44
N ASP A 48 -5.27 5.47 3.77
CA ASP A 48 -4.80 6.65 4.49
C ASP A 48 -3.27 6.79 4.42
N ALA A 49 -2.80 7.85 3.75
CA ALA A 49 -1.38 8.16 3.64
C ALA A 49 -0.69 8.30 5.02
N GLY A 50 0.59 7.96 5.06
CA GLY A 50 1.46 8.04 6.24
C GLY A 50 1.86 6.70 6.84
N ILE A 51 2.37 6.75 8.08
CA ILE A 51 2.73 5.56 8.86
C ILE A 51 1.47 5.02 9.52
N ARG A 52 1.12 3.79 9.19
CA ARG A 52 -0.07 3.10 9.70
C ARG A 52 0.34 1.80 10.38
N PHE A 53 -0.48 1.34 11.31
CA PHE A 53 -0.24 0.13 12.09
C PHE A 53 -1.30 -0.92 11.73
N PRO A 54 -1.01 -1.87 10.82
CA PRO A 54 -1.97 -2.89 10.39
C PRO A 54 -2.53 -3.72 11.54
N VAL A 55 -1.71 -3.95 12.58
CA VAL A 55 -2.10 -4.70 13.79
C VAL A 55 -3.22 -4.02 14.57
N LEU A 56 -3.26 -2.68 14.60
CA LEU A 56 -4.34 -1.94 15.27
C LEU A 56 -5.66 -1.98 14.47
N ARG A 57 -5.59 -2.01 13.13
CA ARG A 57 -6.77 -1.95 12.26
C ARG A 57 -7.39 -3.34 11.99
N PHE A 58 -6.56 -4.37 11.82
CA PHE A 58 -7.01 -5.72 11.46
C PHE A 58 -6.79 -6.76 12.57
N GLY A 59 -6.27 -6.33 13.71
CA GLY A 59 -6.00 -7.17 14.87
C GLY A 59 -4.75 -8.06 14.71
N PRO A 60 -4.60 -9.09 15.57
CA PRO A 60 -3.40 -9.91 15.63
C PRO A 60 -3.15 -10.74 14.37
N ARG A 61 -4.18 -10.96 13.53
CA ARG A 61 -4.03 -11.64 12.23
C ARG A 61 -3.10 -10.88 11.27
N ALA A 62 -2.96 -9.57 11.44
CA ALA A 62 -2.02 -8.78 10.65
C ALA A 62 -0.55 -9.19 10.89
N LEU A 63 -0.24 -9.75 12.05
CA LEU A 63 1.11 -10.19 12.38
C LEU A 63 1.55 -11.41 11.54
N LEU A 64 0.60 -12.13 10.93
CA LEU A 64 0.85 -13.25 10.03
C LEU A 64 1.18 -12.80 8.59
N ILE A 65 0.89 -11.54 8.24
CA ILE A 65 1.12 -10.98 6.91
C ILE A 65 2.58 -11.17 6.44
N PRO A 66 3.62 -10.81 7.21
CA PRO A 66 5.00 -10.97 6.76
C PRO A 66 5.45 -12.44 6.61
N PHE A 67 4.77 -13.39 7.26
CA PHE A 67 5.15 -14.80 7.24
C PHE A 67 4.42 -15.59 6.14
N VAL A 68 3.11 -15.40 6.01
CA VAL A 68 2.23 -16.23 5.15
C VAL A 68 1.35 -15.39 4.23
N GLY A 69 1.31 -14.07 4.45
CA GLY A 69 0.50 -13.16 3.66
C GLY A 69 1.24 -12.55 2.48
N LYS A 70 0.49 -11.71 1.75
CA LYS A 70 1.00 -10.84 0.70
C LYS A 70 0.52 -9.42 0.95
N ARG A 71 1.38 -8.46 0.60
CA ARG A 71 1.07 -7.03 0.62
C ARG A 71 1.10 -6.53 -0.81
N TYR A 72 0.00 -5.96 -1.27
CA TYR A 72 -0.10 -5.33 -2.58
C TYR A 72 -0.16 -3.81 -2.41
N VAL A 73 0.63 -3.09 -3.18
CA VAL A 73 0.55 -1.63 -3.28
C VAL A 73 -0.15 -1.31 -4.58
N VAL A 74 -1.30 -0.66 -4.49
CA VAL A 74 -2.15 -0.31 -5.62
C VAL A 74 -2.14 1.20 -5.75
N SER A 75 -1.95 1.71 -6.97
CA SER A 75 -2.04 3.16 -7.20
C SER A 75 -3.50 3.58 -7.24
N THR A 76 -3.85 4.61 -6.47
CA THR A 76 -5.16 5.27 -6.48
C THR A 76 -5.12 6.62 -7.21
N ARG A 77 -4.04 6.87 -7.97
CA ARG A 77 -3.90 8.10 -8.77
C ARG A 77 -4.96 8.16 -9.84
N LEU A 78 -5.59 9.33 -10.00
CA LEU A 78 -6.48 9.60 -11.12
C LEU A 78 -5.68 9.54 -12.43
N ARG A 79 -6.09 8.66 -13.34
CA ARG A 79 -5.54 8.57 -14.69
C ARG A 79 -6.56 9.09 -15.68
N GLN A 80 -6.48 10.38 -15.97
CA GLN A 80 -7.34 11.01 -16.97
C GLN A 80 -6.61 11.01 -18.31
N ASN A 81 -7.20 10.32 -19.30
CA ASN A 81 -6.75 10.38 -20.68
C ASN A 81 -7.74 11.22 -21.47
N TYR A 82 -7.25 12.26 -22.12
CA TYR A 82 -8.06 13.04 -23.04
C TYR A 82 -8.12 12.32 -24.39
N LEU A 83 -9.30 11.83 -24.73
CA LEU A 83 -9.57 11.28 -26.06
C LEU A 83 -10.09 12.44 -26.92
N ARG A 84 -9.50 12.63 -28.10
CA ARG A 84 -9.89 13.71 -29.01
C ARG A 84 -10.10 13.14 -30.40
N SER A 85 -11.15 13.62 -31.07
CA SER A 85 -11.42 13.34 -32.47
C SER A 85 -11.59 11.84 -32.76
N GLN A 86 -12.21 11.12 -31.84
CA GLN A 86 -12.56 9.73 -32.05
C GLN A 86 -13.72 9.67 -33.04
N MET A 87 -13.52 8.95 -34.15
CA MET A 87 -14.62 8.68 -35.06
C MET A 87 -15.60 7.72 -34.39
N VAL A 88 -16.83 8.18 -34.22
CA VAL A 88 -17.97 7.42 -33.72
C VAL A 88 -19.12 7.55 -34.71
N ASN A 89 -19.97 6.54 -34.78
CA ASN A 89 -21.20 6.66 -35.56
C ASN A 89 -22.26 7.37 -34.69
N SER A 90 -22.98 8.33 -35.27
CA SER A 90 -24.20 8.88 -34.68
C SER A 90 -25.27 7.80 -34.56
N GLU A 91 -26.31 8.06 -33.76
CA GLU A 91 -27.53 7.24 -33.74
C GLU A 91 -28.18 7.17 -35.14
N GLU A 92 -28.07 8.24 -35.95
CA GLU A 92 -28.51 8.23 -37.35
C GLU A 92 -27.51 7.59 -38.34
N GLY A 93 -26.41 7.01 -37.85
CA GLY A 93 -25.42 6.28 -38.68
C GLY A 93 -24.45 7.16 -39.47
N THR A 94 -24.42 8.47 -39.22
CA THR A 94 -23.44 9.38 -39.82
C THR A 94 -22.11 9.37 -39.04
N PRO A 95 -20.95 9.43 -39.73
CA PRO A 95 -19.66 9.47 -39.04
C PRO A 95 -19.46 10.84 -38.38
N MET A 96 -19.22 10.83 -37.07
CA MET A 96 -19.02 12.01 -36.23
C MET A 96 -17.69 11.90 -35.47
N GLY A 97 -17.05 13.04 -35.20
CA GLY A 97 -15.86 13.11 -34.35
C GLY A 97 -16.22 13.65 -32.96
N VAL A 98 -15.78 12.95 -31.91
CA VAL A 98 -15.95 13.36 -30.50
C VAL A 98 -14.63 13.47 -29.74
#